data_AF-A0A1N7DAJ7-F1
#
_entry.id   AF-A0A1N7DAJ7-F1
#
_cell.length_a   1.000
_cell.length_b   1.000
_cell.length_c   1.000
_cell.angle_alpha   90.00
_cell.angle_beta   90.00
_cell.angle_gamma   90.00
#
_symmetry.space_group_name_H-M   'P 1'
#
loop_
_entity.id
_entity.type
_entity.pdbx_description
1 polymer ?
#
loop_
_entity_poly.entity_id
_entity_poly.type
_entity_poly.pdbx_seq_one_letter_code
_entity_poly.pdbx_strand_id
1 'polypeptide(L)'
;MLSDHELLKLLLPEFLVEHFDILKAEPHDAELHIYFEEKSNLPDEFKERLLESKGFLPEIIVDDYPLRGKIVKLHVKRRRWTDKS
;
A
#
# COMPACT_ATOMS: atom_id res chain seq x y z
N MET A 1 -4.15 16.01 -19.55
CA MET A 1 -3.30 14.80 -19.56
C MET A 1 -3.58 14.07 -18.26
N LEU A 2 -3.79 12.75 -18.28
CA LEU A 2 -3.88 11.99 -17.03
C LEU A 2 -2.51 12.04 -16.33
N SER A 3 -2.51 12.26 -15.02
CA SER A 3 -1.29 12.10 -14.22
C SER A 3 -1.07 10.63 -13.90
N ASP A 4 0.17 10.26 -13.58
CA ASP A 4 0.52 8.88 -13.21
C ASP A 4 -0.29 8.39 -12.01
N HIS A 5 -0.63 9.29 -11.08
CA HIS A 5 -1.49 9.01 -9.94
C HIS A 5 -2.92 8.62 -10.36
N GLU A 6 -3.52 9.36 -11.29
CA GLU A 6 -4.85 9.05 -11.82
C GLU A 6 -4.85 7.72 -12.58
N LEU A 7 -3.76 7.40 -13.28
CA LEU A 7 -3.61 6.11 -13.95
C LEU A 7 -3.55 4.95 -12.95
N LEU A 8 -2.84 5.11 -11.82
CA LEU A 8 -2.75 4.08 -10.80
C LEU A 8 -4.10 3.78 -10.14
N LYS A 9 -4.95 4.79 -9.93
CA LYS A 9 -6.32 4.60 -9.41
C LYS A 9 -7.23 3.79 -10.34
N LEU A 10 -6.91 3.71 -11.64
CA LEU A 10 -7.63 2.86 -12.60
C LEU A 10 -7.16 1.41 -12.59
N LEU A 11 -5.95 1.15 -12.09
CA LEU A 11 -5.31 -0.17 -12.12
C LEU A 11 -5.35 -0.87 -10.75
N LEU A 12 -5.34 -0.09 -9.68
CA LEU A 12 -5.25 -0.57 -8.30
C LEU A 12 -6.41 0.00 -7.48
N PRO A 13 -6.78 -0.67 -6.38
CA PRO A 13 -7.72 -0.11 -5.42
C PRO A 13 -7.30 1.30 -4.98
N GLU A 14 -8.21 2.27 -5.08
CA GLU A 14 -7.97 3.68 -4.73
C GLU A 14 -7.38 3.84 -3.32
N PHE A 15 -7.89 3.05 -2.37
CA PHE A 15 -7.38 2.99 -1.00
C PHE A 15 -5.86 2.73 -0.91
N LEU A 16 -5.31 1.85 -1.75
CA LEU A 16 -3.87 1.57 -1.74
C LEU A 16 -3.07 2.76 -2.28
N VAL A 17 -3.55 3.39 -3.34
CA VAL A 17 -2.88 4.56 -3.96
C VAL A 17 -2.86 5.75 -2.99
N GLU A 18 -3.94 5.93 -2.23
CA GLU A 18 -4.08 7.07 -1.31
C GLU A 18 -3.31 6.88 0.01
N HIS A 19 -3.35 5.68 0.59
CA HIS A 19 -2.79 5.45 1.94
C HIS A 19 -1.40 4.80 1.95
N PHE A 20 -0.93 4.26 0.83
CA PHE A 20 0.33 3.56 0.76
C PHE A 20 1.26 4.18 -0.28
N ASP A 21 2.56 4.09 -0.01
CA ASP A 21 3.61 4.39 -0.97
C ASP A 21 3.99 3.10 -1.71
N ILE A 22 4.04 3.17 -3.04
CA ILE A 22 4.53 2.08 -3.89
C ILE A 22 6.05 2.12 -3.87
N LEU A 23 6.68 1.11 -3.27
CA LEU A 23 8.13 1.04 -3.17
C LEU A 23 8.76 0.53 -4.46
N LYS A 24 8.18 -0.55 -5.00
CA LYS A 24 8.66 -1.24 -6.19
C LYS A 24 7.61 -2.17 -6.76
N ALA A 25 7.76 -2.49 -8.04
CA ALA A 25 7.01 -3.53 -8.74
C ALA A 25 7.99 -4.44 -9.47
N GLU A 26 7.95 -5.74 -9.18
CA GLU A 26 8.87 -6.74 -9.70
C GLU A 26 8.07 -7.84 -10.42
N PRO A 27 8.28 -8.04 -11.73
CA PRO A 27 7.73 -9.19 -12.43
C PRO A 27 8.54 -10.44 -12.07
N HIS A 28 7.85 -11.52 -11.71
CA HIS A 28 8.47 -12.82 -11.43
C HIS A 28 7.75 -13.90 -12.23
N ASP A 29 8.36 -14.38 -13.31
CA ASP A 29 7.76 -15.37 -14.21
C ASP A 29 6.33 -14.97 -14.66
N ALA A 30 5.31 -15.72 -14.23
CA ALA A 30 3.89 -15.46 -14.48
C ALA A 30 3.20 -14.57 -13.42
N GLU A 31 3.96 -14.00 -12.49
CA GLU A 31 3.47 -13.18 -11.38
C GLU A 31 4.01 -11.73 -11.47
N LEU A 32 3.27 -10.79 -10.91
CA LEU A 32 3.66 -9.41 -10.71
C LEU A 32 3.55 -9.08 -9.23
N HIS A 33 4.69 -8.83 -8.59
CA HIS A 33 4.75 -8.48 -7.18
C HIS A 33 4.85 -6.97 -7.03
N ILE A 34 3.92 -6.36 -6.30
CA ILE A 34 3.92 -4.92 -6.04
C ILE A 34 4.02 -4.71 -4.53
N TYR A 35 4.96 -3.88 -4.10
CA TYR A 35 5.28 -3.66 -2.69
C TYR A 35 4.80 -2.30 -2.22
N PHE A 36 4.06 -2.30 -1.12
CA PHE A 36 3.42 -1.15 -0.52
C PHE A 36 3.86 -0.97 0.93
N GLU A 37 4.16 0.27 1.32
CA GLU A 37 4.35 0.67 2.71
C GLU A 37 3.33 1.73 3.09
N GLU A 38 2.69 1.55 4.25
CA GLU A 38 1.71 2.52 4.74
C GLU A 38 2.39 3.86 5.03
N LYS A 39 1.78 4.95 4.52
CA LYS A 39 2.26 6.32 4.73
C LYS A 39 2.25 6.66 6.22
N SER A 40 3.14 7.57 6.63
CA SER A 40 3.21 8.04 8.03
C SER A 40 2.13 9.08 8.38
N ASN A 41 1.30 9.49 7.42
CA ASN A 41 0.27 10.48 7.67
C ASN A 41 -0.84 9.87 8.53
N LEU A 42 -1.01 10.41 9.73
CA LEU A 42 -2.16 10.09 10.55
C LEU A 42 -3.42 10.61 9.86
N PRO A 43 -4.47 9.78 9.69
CA PRO A 43 -5.77 10.26 9.26
C PRO A 43 -6.22 11.39 10.19
N ASP A 44 -6.91 12.39 9.63
CA ASP A 44 -7.31 13.59 10.39
C ASP A 44 -8.08 13.25 11.68
N GLU A 45 -8.84 12.16 11.65
CA GLU A 45 -9.62 11.61 12.76
C GLU A 45 -8.77 11.16 13.97
N PHE A 46 -7.48 10.91 13.77
CA PHE A 46 -6.56 10.47 14.82
C PHE A 46 -5.49 11.50 15.18
N LYS A 47 -5.54 12.71 14.61
CA LYS A 47 -4.58 13.79 14.91
C LYS A 47 -4.56 14.20 16.38
N GLU A 48 -5.68 14.02 17.09
CA GLU A 48 -5.80 14.32 18.52
C GLU A 48 -5.15 13.25 19.42
N ARG A 49 -4.76 12.09 18.87
CA ARG A 49 -4.10 11.00 19.62
C ARG A 49 -2.59 11.05 19.40
N LEU A 50 -1.84 10.86 20.49
CA LEU A 50 -0.37 10.72 20.44
C LEU A 50 0.00 9.33 19.94
N LEU A 51 -0.17 9.12 18.63
CA LEU A 51 0.17 7.87 17.96
C LEU A 51 1.62 7.88 17.49
N GLU A 52 2.43 6.97 18.02
CA GLU A 52 3.79 6.74 17.53
C GLU A 52 3.82 5.50 16.62
N SER A 53 4.27 5.70 15.38
CA SER A 53 4.58 4.61 14.44
C SER A 53 5.94 4.01 14.80
N LYS A 54 5.97 2.90 15.53
CA LYS A 54 7.21 2.14 15.82
C LYS A 54 7.30 0.90 14.95
N GLY A 55 7.82 1.10 13.73
CA GLY A 55 8.05 0.03 12.77
C GLY A 55 6.79 -0.44 12.04
N PHE A 56 6.87 -1.64 11.48
CA PHE A 56 5.80 -2.24 10.67
C PHE A 56 5.32 -3.55 11.28
N LEU A 57 4.05 -3.86 11.04
CA LEU A 57 3.50 -5.20 11.25
C LEU A 57 4.10 -6.17 10.20
N PRO A 58 4.01 -7.49 10.42
CA PRO A 58 4.39 -8.47 9.41
C PRO A 58 3.71 -8.17 8.08
N GLU A 59 4.48 -8.31 7.00
CA GLU A 59 3.98 -8.13 5.63
C GLU A 59 2.85 -9.12 5.36
N ILE A 60 1.76 -8.63 4.77
CA ILE A 60 0.70 -9.47 4.24
C ILE A 60 0.79 -9.51 2.72
N ILE A 61 0.40 -10.63 2.13
CA ILE A 61 0.34 -10.81 0.69
C ILE A 61 -1.12 -11.00 0.32
N VAL A 62 -1.59 -10.19 -0.62
CA VAL A 62 -2.96 -10.25 -1.14
C VAL A 62 -2.90 -10.56 -2.62
N ASP A 63 -3.62 -11.59 -3.05
CA ASP A 63 -3.79 -11.88 -4.47
C ASP A 63 -4.84 -10.92 -5.05
N ASP A 64 -4.54 -10.37 -6.22
CA ASP A 64 -5.41 -9.45 -6.96
C ASP A 64 -5.65 -9.95 -8.39
N TYR A 65 -6.58 -9.29 -9.10
CA TYR A 65 -6.93 -9.66 -10.46
C TYR A 65 -5.71 -9.69 -11.38
N PRO A 66 -5.61 -10.70 -12.26
CA PRO A 66 -4.47 -10.81 -13.15
C PRO A 66 -4.33 -9.60 -14.07
N LEU A 67 -3.16 -8.97 -14.06
CA LEU A 67 -2.86 -7.82 -14.90
C LEU A 67 -2.06 -8.30 -16.12
N ARG A 68 -2.68 -8.20 -17.29
CA ARG A 68 -2.10 -8.65 -18.58
C ARG A 68 -1.66 -10.12 -18.55
N GLY A 69 -2.46 -10.97 -17.92
CA GLY A 69 -2.19 -12.41 -17.81
C GLY A 69 -1.16 -12.80 -16.75
N LYS A 70 -0.67 -11.85 -15.96
CA LYS A 70 0.18 -12.11 -14.79
C LYS A 70 -0.65 -12.08 -13.52
N ILE A 71 -0.47 -13.06 -12.64
CA ILE A 71 -1.10 -13.05 -11.32
C ILE A 71 -0.50 -11.90 -10.52
N VAL A 72 -1.33 -11.03 -9.96
CA VAL A 72 -0.84 -9.87 -9.20
C VAL A 72 -0.81 -10.22 -7.72
N LYS A 73 0.33 -10.00 -7.09
CA LYS A 73 0.54 -10.15 -5.65
C LYS A 73 0.89 -8.81 -5.03
N LEU A 74 0.04 -8.35 -4.13
CA LEU A 74 0.21 -7.09 -3.42
C LEU A 74 0.84 -7.39 -2.06
N HIS A 75 2.11 -7.01 -1.90
CA HIS A 75 2.85 -7.09 -0.64
C HIS A 75 2.59 -5.82 0.16
N VAL A 76 1.83 -5.91 1.24
CA VAL A 76 1.39 -4.74 2.01
C VAL A 76 2.02 -4.76 3.39
N LYS A 77 2.81 -3.72 3.70
CA LYS A 77 3.35 -3.46 5.04
C LYS A 77 2.59 -2.33 5.71
N ARG A 78 1.98 -2.65 6.84
CA ARG A 78 1.22 -1.70 7.66
C ARG A 78 2.06 -1.18 8.82
N ARG A 79 1.91 0.09 9.17
CA ARG A 79 2.59 0.69 10.32
C ARG A 79 2.02 0.14 11.61
N ARG A 80 2.92 -0.07 12.58
CA ARG A 80 2.52 -0.41 13.94
C ARG A 80 2.31 0.89 14.71
N TRP A 81 1.05 1.29 14.84
CA TRP A 81 0.65 2.42 15.66
C TRP A 81 0.55 2.01 17.13
N THR A 82 1.24 2.74 17.99
CA THR A 82 1.11 2.60 19.45
C THR A 82 0.46 3.86 19.98
N ASP A 83 -0.66 3.70 20.68
CA ASP A 83 -1.29 4.80 21.40
C ASP A 83 -0.55 5.05 22.72
N LYS A 84 -0.17 6.30 22.94
CA LYS A 84 0.46 6.77 24.17
C LYS A 84 -0.48 7.65 25.02
N SER A 85 -1.74 7.79 24.63
CA SER A 85 -2.77 8.48 25.43
C SER A 85 -2.96 7.84 26.81
#